data_AF-A0A835S7Z0-F1
#
_entry.id   AF-A0A835S7Z0-F1
#
_cell.length_a   1.000
_cell.length_b   1.000
_cell.length_c   1.000
_cell.angle_alpha   90.00
_cell.angle_beta   90.00
_cell.angle_gamma   90.00
#
_symmetry.space_group_name_H-M   'P 1'
#
loop_
_entity.id
_entity.type
_entity.pdbx_description
1 polymer ?
#
loop_
_entity_poly.entity_id
_entity_poly.type
_entity_poly.pdbx_seq_one_letter_code
_entity_poly.pdbx_strand_id
1 'polypeptide(L)'
;MQEKMAAPGAVLPKGDGRILVESIRSLEQGQRTLQLIARHVAAKREFAGALELDWPTRKKWLDRICELSLRAPNCKPLILDIFANADAFALSTYFAADMVDLLGAAGAETALLTKLIELFKAKRPAGCKGVAAAYHRLLALMRERKDETAATAAAAALKALLAAPPVAAAAVAAAEPPPAAA
;
A
#
# COMPACT_ATOMS: atom_id res chain seq x y z
N MET A 1 -21.96 33.64 -13.58
CA MET A 1 -21.78 32.49 -14.50
C MET A 1 -20.85 32.94 -15.62
N GLN A 2 -19.69 32.31 -15.75
CA GLN A 2 -19.07 32.04 -17.04
C GLN A 2 -17.97 31.01 -16.84
N GLU A 3 -17.92 30.11 -17.81
CA GLU A 3 -17.45 28.74 -17.71
C GLU A 3 -15.96 28.58 -17.92
N LYS A 4 -15.47 27.44 -17.42
CA LYS A 4 -14.17 26.85 -17.68
C LYS A 4 -13.92 26.72 -19.19
N MET A 5 -12.78 27.21 -19.65
CA MET A 5 -12.05 26.59 -20.75
C MET A 5 -10.59 26.42 -20.30
N ALA A 6 -10.25 25.20 -19.87
CA ALA A 6 -8.86 24.79 -19.78
C ALA A 6 -8.31 24.72 -21.22
N ALA A 7 -7.29 25.53 -21.51
CA ALA A 7 -6.72 25.66 -22.85
C ALA A 7 -6.17 24.33 -23.38
N PRO A 8 -6.31 24.05 -24.70
CA PRO A 8 -5.71 22.89 -25.34
C PRO A 8 -4.19 23.12 -25.39
N GLY A 9 -3.45 22.33 -24.62
CA GLY A 9 -2.01 22.50 -24.43
C GLY A 9 -1.55 22.59 -22.98
N ALA A 10 -2.42 22.27 -22.00
CA ALA A 10 -1.97 21.96 -20.64
C ALA A 10 -1.06 20.73 -20.68
N VAL A 11 0.22 20.98 -20.98
CA VAL A 11 1.33 20.07 -20.74
C VAL A 11 1.19 19.68 -19.28
N LEU A 12 0.71 18.45 -19.04
CA LEU A 12 0.87 17.78 -17.76
C LEU A 12 2.31 18.06 -17.32
N PRO A 13 2.57 18.63 -16.12
CA PRO A 13 3.94 18.82 -15.67
C PRO A 13 4.62 17.48 -15.82
N LYS A 14 5.70 17.44 -16.63
CA LYS A 14 6.42 16.21 -17.01
C LYS A 14 6.47 15.32 -15.77
N GLY A 15 5.69 14.23 -15.77
CA GLY A 15 5.68 13.30 -14.66
C GLY A 15 7.12 12.91 -14.37
N ASP A 16 7.51 12.97 -13.10
CA ASP A 16 8.86 12.76 -12.60
C ASP A 16 9.67 11.70 -13.37
N GLY A 17 10.36 12.12 -14.42
CA GLY A 17 11.44 11.34 -15.06
C GLY A 17 12.68 11.22 -14.17
N ARG A 18 12.54 11.43 -12.86
CA ARG A 18 13.61 11.54 -11.85
C ARG A 18 13.55 10.45 -10.79
N ILE A 19 12.41 9.74 -10.63
CA ILE A 19 12.34 8.63 -9.67
C ILE A 19 12.87 7.38 -10.36
N LEU A 20 14.18 7.18 -10.19
CA LEU A 20 14.91 6.04 -10.72
C LEU A 20 15.34 5.15 -9.55
N VAL A 21 14.64 4.03 -9.37
CA VAL A 21 14.95 3.05 -8.31
C VAL A 21 15.92 2.01 -8.84
N GLU A 22 17.16 2.42 -9.09
CA GLU A 22 18.21 1.51 -9.59
C GLU A 22 18.95 0.78 -8.48
N SER A 23 19.21 1.46 -7.36
CA SER A 23 19.93 0.90 -6.22
C SER A 23 19.51 1.52 -4.88
N ILE A 24 19.54 0.69 -3.84
CA ILE A 24 19.43 1.12 -2.44
C ILE A 24 20.69 0.58 -1.74
N ARG A 25 21.63 1.48 -1.46
CA ARG A 25 22.92 1.14 -0.82
C ARG A 25 22.90 1.41 0.68
N SER A 26 21.95 2.22 1.15
CA SER A 26 21.76 2.54 2.55
C SER A 26 20.29 2.82 2.86
N LEU A 27 19.94 2.71 4.14
CA LEU A 27 18.61 3.05 4.65
C LEU A 27 18.23 4.49 4.32
N GLU A 28 19.16 5.44 4.51
CA GLU A 28 18.93 6.85 4.24
C GLU A 28 18.63 7.13 2.76
N GLN A 29 19.37 6.48 1.85
CA GLN A 29 19.10 6.60 0.40
C GLN A 29 17.70 6.06 0.06
N GLY A 30 17.32 4.93 0.65
CA GLY A 30 15.98 4.36 0.50
C GLY A 30 14.89 5.29 1.02
N GLN A 31 15.08 5.88 2.20
CA GLN A 31 14.13 6.83 2.80
C GLN A 31 13.94 8.08 1.94
N ARG A 32 15.04 8.65 1.41
CA ARG A 32 14.96 9.77 0.45
C ARG A 32 14.17 9.39 -0.80
N THR A 33 14.36 8.17 -1.30
CA THR A 33 13.60 7.65 -2.46
C THR A 33 12.11 7.51 -2.15
N LEU A 34 11.75 6.98 -0.97
CA LEU A 34 10.37 6.91 -0.50
C LEU A 34 9.73 8.29 -0.36
N GLN A 35 10.47 9.28 0.17
CA GLN A 35 9.99 10.66 0.28
C GLN A 35 9.70 11.28 -1.09
N LEU A 36 10.52 11.01 -2.12
CA LEU A 36 10.26 11.46 -3.48
C LEU A 36 8.96 10.85 -4.04
N ILE A 37 8.75 9.55 -3.84
CA ILE A 37 7.52 8.88 -4.26
C ILE A 37 6.31 9.45 -3.51
N ALA A 38 6.41 9.68 -2.19
CA ALA A 38 5.32 10.27 -1.43
C ALA A 38 4.95 11.68 -1.91
N ARG A 39 5.95 12.52 -2.24
CA ARG A 39 5.73 13.85 -2.86
C ARG A 39 5.08 13.74 -4.23
N HIS A 40 5.50 12.77 -5.04
CA HIS A 40 4.88 12.48 -6.33
C HIS A 40 3.39 12.14 -6.18
N VAL A 41 3.06 11.22 -5.27
CA VAL A 41 1.68 10.83 -4.97
C VAL A 41 0.87 12.03 -4.47
N ALA A 42 1.45 12.85 -3.57
CA ALA A 42 0.80 14.06 -3.08
C ALA A 42 0.47 15.03 -4.23
N ALA A 43 1.40 15.29 -5.14
CA ALA A 43 1.17 16.14 -6.31
C ALA A 43 0.11 15.55 -7.26
N LYS A 44 0.08 14.22 -7.44
CA LYS A 44 -0.91 13.56 -8.29
C LYS A 44 -2.32 13.57 -7.72
N ARG A 45 -2.49 13.64 -6.40
CA ARG A 45 -3.80 13.72 -5.75
C ARG A 45 -4.59 14.98 -6.12
N GLU A 46 -3.90 16.04 -6.55
CA GLU A 46 -4.54 17.28 -6.99
C GLU A 46 -5.29 17.12 -8.32
N PHE A 47 -5.05 16.03 -9.06
CA PHE A 47 -5.64 15.76 -10.36
C PHE A 47 -6.55 14.52 -10.31
N ALA A 48 -7.82 14.71 -10.64
CA ALA A 48 -8.82 13.62 -10.64
C ALA A 48 -8.39 12.46 -11.56
N GLY A 49 -8.40 11.23 -11.05
CA GLY A 49 -8.06 10.02 -11.79
C GLY A 49 -6.57 9.80 -12.08
N ALA A 50 -5.69 10.72 -11.68
CA ALA A 50 -4.27 10.63 -12.00
C ALA A 50 -3.54 9.52 -11.22
N LEU A 51 -4.02 9.15 -10.03
CA LEU A 51 -3.40 8.12 -9.20
C LEU A 51 -3.62 6.71 -9.73
N GLU A 52 -4.79 6.48 -10.33
CA GLU A 52 -5.20 5.23 -10.95
C GLU A 52 -4.39 4.99 -12.23
N LEU A 53 -4.23 6.04 -13.05
CA LEU A 53 -3.40 6.00 -14.26
C LEU A 53 -1.92 5.80 -13.95
N ASP A 54 -1.43 6.37 -12.86
CA ASP A 54 -0.02 6.27 -12.42
C ASP A 54 0.30 4.95 -11.70
N TRP A 55 -0.71 4.19 -11.26
CA TRP A 55 -0.49 2.98 -10.45
C TRP A 55 0.52 1.99 -11.04
N PRO A 56 0.49 1.64 -12.35
CA PRO A 56 1.46 0.70 -12.93
C PRO A 56 2.91 1.16 -12.78
N THR A 57 3.17 2.47 -12.88
CA THR A 57 4.50 3.06 -12.72
C THR A 57 4.91 3.05 -11.25
N ARG A 58 4.04 3.52 -10.37
CA ARG A 58 4.27 3.54 -8.92
C ARG A 58 4.50 2.16 -8.34
N LYS A 59 3.74 1.17 -8.79
CA LYS A 59 3.92 -0.25 -8.43
C LYS A 59 5.34 -0.72 -8.77
N LYS A 60 5.83 -0.45 -9.98
CA LYS A 60 7.21 -0.82 -10.38
C LYS A 60 8.26 -0.22 -9.44
N TRP A 61 8.12 1.04 -9.05
CA TRP A 61 9.06 1.66 -8.11
C TRP A 61 9.02 0.99 -6.73
N LEU A 62 7.83 0.77 -6.18
CA LEU A 62 7.66 0.16 -4.86
C LEU A 62 8.10 -1.31 -4.83
N ASP A 63 7.74 -2.11 -5.85
CA ASP A 63 8.21 -3.49 -6.03
C ASP A 63 9.74 -3.51 -6.02
N ARG A 64 10.36 -2.60 -6.78
CA ARG A 64 11.81 -2.52 -6.89
C ARG A 64 12.49 -2.11 -5.58
N ILE A 65 11.89 -1.19 -4.82
CA ILE A 65 12.37 -0.83 -3.48
C ILE A 65 12.31 -2.07 -2.57
N CYS A 66 11.22 -2.83 -2.62
CA CYS A 66 11.05 -4.04 -1.82
C CYS A 66 12.12 -5.10 -2.13
N GLU A 67 12.38 -5.37 -3.41
CA GLU A 67 13.44 -6.29 -3.84
C GLU A 67 14.83 -5.86 -3.36
N LEU A 68 15.20 -4.60 -3.61
CA LEU A 68 16.51 -4.07 -3.26
C LEU A 68 16.71 -4.05 -1.75
N SER A 69 15.67 -3.64 -1.01
CA SER A 69 15.69 -3.57 0.45
C SER A 69 15.79 -4.93 1.13
N LEU A 70 15.24 -5.98 0.50
CA LEU A 70 15.37 -7.35 1.01
C LEU A 70 16.82 -7.85 0.90
N ARG A 71 17.52 -7.49 -0.18
CA ARG A 71 18.90 -7.91 -0.45
C ARG A 71 19.94 -7.09 0.31
N ALA A 72 19.67 -5.81 0.52
CA ALA A 72 20.60 -4.91 1.19
C ALA A 72 20.57 -5.11 2.73
N PRO A 73 21.74 -5.17 3.39
CA PRO A 73 21.79 -5.26 4.84
C PRO A 73 21.12 -4.04 5.47
N ASN A 74 20.33 -4.26 6.52
CA ASN A 74 19.62 -3.23 7.30
C ASN A 74 18.56 -2.41 6.55
N CYS A 75 18.16 -2.81 5.33
CA CYS A 75 17.20 -2.04 4.53
C CYS A 75 15.75 -2.59 4.60
N LYS A 76 15.53 -3.77 5.19
CA LYS A 76 14.18 -4.34 5.45
C LYS A 76 13.18 -3.35 6.08
N PRO A 77 13.57 -2.41 6.97
CA PRO A 77 12.64 -1.38 7.48
C PRO A 77 11.94 -0.55 6.39
N LEU A 78 12.57 -0.33 5.23
CA LEU A 78 11.94 0.40 4.11
C LEU A 78 10.69 -0.30 3.58
N ILE A 79 10.69 -1.64 3.58
CA ILE A 79 9.52 -2.44 3.19
C ILE A 79 8.38 -2.14 4.16
N LEU A 80 8.67 -2.18 5.46
CA LEU A 80 7.68 -1.92 6.49
C LEU A 80 7.16 -0.48 6.43
N ASP A 81 8.03 0.50 6.14
CA ASP A 81 7.64 1.90 6.00
C ASP A 81 6.63 2.12 4.86
N ILE A 82 6.78 1.40 3.73
CA ILE A 82 5.80 1.45 2.62
C ILE A 82 4.41 1.05 3.12
N PHE A 83 4.30 -0.07 3.83
CA PHE A 83 3.02 -0.59 4.30
C PHE A 83 2.46 0.19 5.49
N ALA A 84 3.31 0.68 6.39
CA ALA A 84 2.92 1.56 7.48
C ALA A 84 2.33 2.89 6.99
N ASN A 85 2.70 3.32 5.77
CA ASN A 85 2.25 4.56 5.15
C ASN A 85 1.44 4.29 3.87
N ALA A 86 0.64 3.22 3.86
CA ALA A 86 -0.11 2.77 2.67
C ALA A 86 -0.91 3.88 1.96
N ASP A 87 -1.51 4.79 2.72
CA ASP A 87 -2.26 5.92 2.16
C ASP A 87 -1.33 6.89 1.43
N ALA A 88 -0.20 7.26 2.02
CA ALA A 88 0.78 8.19 1.45
C ALA A 88 1.33 7.71 0.10
N PHE A 89 1.38 6.39 -0.10
CA PHE A 89 1.79 5.78 -1.37
C PHE A 89 0.63 5.39 -2.28
N ALA A 90 -0.62 5.66 -1.87
CA ALA A 90 -1.83 5.26 -2.57
C ALA A 90 -1.74 3.80 -3.05
N LEU A 91 -1.39 2.90 -2.12
CA LEU A 91 -1.23 1.48 -2.41
C LEU A 91 -2.55 0.91 -2.92
N SER A 92 -2.52 0.00 -3.89
CA SER A 92 -3.72 -0.71 -4.31
C SER A 92 -4.19 -1.70 -3.24
N THR A 93 -5.45 -2.15 -3.37
CA THR A 93 -6.06 -3.13 -2.47
C THR A 93 -5.22 -4.41 -2.37
N TYR A 94 -4.70 -4.92 -3.49
CA TYR A 94 -4.04 -6.22 -3.57
C TYR A 94 -2.50 -6.15 -3.45
N PHE A 95 -1.92 -4.96 -3.31
CA PHE A 95 -0.46 -4.78 -3.29
C PHE A 95 0.24 -5.62 -2.21
N ALA A 96 -0.35 -5.78 -1.03
CA ALA A 96 0.23 -6.63 0.01
C ALA A 96 0.30 -8.10 -0.39
N ALA A 97 -0.70 -8.62 -1.12
CA ALA A 97 -0.68 -9.99 -1.61
C ALA A 97 0.41 -10.18 -2.67
N ASP A 98 0.55 -9.23 -3.61
CA ASP A 98 1.62 -9.22 -4.60
C ASP A 98 3.01 -9.23 -3.94
N MET A 99 3.18 -8.45 -2.86
CA MET A 99 4.45 -8.40 -2.13
C MET A 99 4.75 -9.66 -1.32
N VAL A 100 3.72 -10.37 -0.82
CA VAL A 100 3.92 -11.68 -0.19
C VAL A 100 4.46 -12.68 -1.21
N ASP A 101 3.89 -12.73 -2.42
CA ASP A 101 4.37 -13.61 -3.48
C ASP A 101 5.81 -13.24 -3.91
N LEU A 102 6.06 -11.95 -4.19
CA LEU A 102 7.37 -11.46 -4.63
C LEU A 102 8.47 -11.70 -3.58
N LEU A 103 8.25 -11.24 -2.34
CA LEU A 103 9.23 -11.35 -1.27
C LEU A 103 9.36 -12.80 -0.78
N GLY A 104 8.26 -13.55 -0.80
CA GLY A 104 8.23 -14.98 -0.47
C GLY A 104 9.12 -15.80 -1.41
N ALA A 105 8.99 -15.58 -2.72
CA ALA A 105 9.85 -16.20 -3.73
C ALA A 105 11.33 -15.80 -3.58
N ALA A 106 11.59 -14.57 -3.14
CA ALA A 106 12.94 -14.07 -2.85
C ALA A 106 13.51 -14.54 -1.49
N GLY A 107 12.81 -15.41 -0.76
CA GLY A 107 13.30 -16.00 0.49
C GLY A 107 13.11 -15.12 1.74
N ALA A 108 12.20 -14.14 1.70
CA ALA A 108 11.91 -13.32 2.87
C ALA A 108 11.43 -14.15 4.07
N GLU A 109 11.86 -13.74 5.26
CA GLU A 109 11.46 -14.34 6.53
C GLU A 109 9.96 -14.19 6.78
N THR A 110 9.36 -15.24 7.35
CA THR A 110 7.93 -15.25 7.71
C THR A 110 7.55 -14.07 8.59
N ALA A 111 8.40 -13.68 9.55
CA ALA A 111 8.14 -12.55 10.44
C ALA A 111 7.98 -11.22 9.68
N LEU A 112 8.79 -11.00 8.63
CA LEU A 112 8.69 -9.81 7.79
C LEU A 112 7.38 -9.80 7.00
N LEU A 113 7.03 -10.94 6.40
CA LEU A 113 5.80 -11.11 5.61
C LEU A 113 4.55 -10.96 6.48
N THR A 114 4.55 -11.49 7.69
CA THR A 114 3.43 -11.28 8.62
C THR A 114 3.34 -9.81 9.02
N LYS A 115 4.47 -9.17 9.35
CA LYS A 115 4.49 -7.78 9.82
C LYS A 115 3.96 -6.80 8.76
N LEU A 116 4.32 -6.98 7.48
CA LEU A 116 3.84 -6.10 6.42
C LEU A 116 2.32 -6.23 6.22
N ILE A 117 1.76 -7.44 6.34
CA ILE A 117 0.31 -7.66 6.23
C ILE A 117 -0.43 -6.96 7.38
N GLU A 118 0.06 -7.07 8.62
CA GLU A 118 -0.55 -6.39 9.75
C GLU A 118 -0.48 -4.85 9.62
N LEU A 119 0.64 -4.31 9.14
CA LEU A 119 0.75 -2.88 8.87
C LEU A 119 -0.24 -2.43 7.79
N PHE A 120 -0.38 -3.21 6.73
CA PHE A 120 -1.35 -2.92 5.67
C PHE A 120 -2.79 -3.01 6.19
N LYS A 121 -3.12 -4.05 6.96
CA LYS A 121 -4.42 -4.25 7.60
C LYS A 121 -4.81 -3.06 8.49
N ALA A 122 -3.87 -2.51 9.24
CA ALA A 122 -4.10 -1.33 10.08
C ALA A 122 -4.49 -0.06 9.30
N LYS A 123 -4.22 -0.02 7.99
CA LYS A 123 -4.58 1.08 7.08
C LYS A 123 -5.80 0.79 6.21
N ARG A 124 -6.48 -0.34 6.41
CA ARG A 124 -7.60 -0.78 5.57
C ARG A 124 -8.87 -0.95 6.39
N PRO A 125 -10.06 -0.82 5.75
CA PRO A 125 -11.30 -1.14 6.42
C PRO A 125 -11.32 -2.62 6.85
N ALA A 126 -12.06 -2.90 7.91
CA ALA A 126 -12.29 -4.27 8.36
C ALA A 126 -12.86 -5.14 7.23
N GLY A 127 -12.41 -6.39 7.14
CA GLY A 127 -12.84 -7.30 6.07
C GLY A 127 -12.28 -6.96 4.67
N CYS A 128 -11.24 -6.12 4.57
CA CYS A 128 -10.62 -5.80 3.29
C CYS A 128 -10.17 -7.08 2.53
N LYS A 129 -10.73 -7.29 1.33
CA LYS A 129 -10.45 -8.45 0.47
C LYS A 129 -8.96 -8.59 0.12
N GLY A 130 -8.25 -7.48 -0.01
CA GLY A 130 -6.80 -7.49 -0.28
C GLY A 130 -5.95 -7.99 0.88
N VAL A 131 -6.37 -7.68 2.12
CA VAL A 131 -5.72 -8.21 3.32
C VAL A 131 -5.99 -9.71 3.45
N ALA A 132 -7.23 -10.15 3.20
CA ALA A 132 -7.57 -11.57 3.15
C ALA A 132 -6.73 -12.31 2.11
N ALA A 133 -6.61 -11.75 0.90
CA ALA A 133 -5.78 -12.31 -0.17
C ALA A 133 -4.31 -12.45 0.26
N ALA A 134 -3.75 -11.45 0.96
CA ALA A 134 -2.38 -11.51 1.45
C ALA A 134 -2.16 -12.64 2.48
N TYR A 135 -3.10 -12.86 3.40
CA TYR A 135 -3.02 -14.02 4.32
C TYR A 135 -3.19 -15.36 3.60
N HIS A 136 -4.04 -15.43 2.57
CA HIS A 136 -4.14 -16.65 1.75
C HIS A 136 -2.81 -16.98 1.07
N ARG A 137 -2.11 -15.96 0.52
CA ARG A 137 -0.76 -16.13 -0.05
C ARG A 137 0.26 -16.54 1.00
N LEU A 138 0.23 -15.91 2.18
CA LEU A 138 1.12 -16.26 3.29
C LEU A 138 0.89 -17.71 3.73
N LEU A 139 -0.37 -18.13 3.89
CA LEU A 139 -0.72 -19.49 4.28
C LEU A 139 -0.22 -20.53 3.26
N ALA A 140 -0.42 -20.27 1.96
CA ALA A 140 0.08 -21.14 0.90
C ALA A 140 1.61 -21.27 0.98
N LEU A 141 2.31 -20.15 1.10
CA LEU A 141 3.77 -20.11 1.22
C LEU A 141 4.27 -20.85 2.47
N MET A 142 3.59 -20.72 3.61
CA MET A 142 4.00 -21.43 4.84
C MET A 142 3.84 -22.94 4.73
N ARG A 143 2.77 -23.40 4.06
CA ARG A 143 2.57 -24.82 3.76
C ARG A 143 3.65 -25.35 2.81
N GLU A 144 4.00 -24.59 1.78
CA GLU A 144 5.10 -24.95 0.86
C GLU A 144 6.45 -25.05 1.60
N ARG A 145 6.69 -24.13 2.53
CA ARG A 145 7.89 -24.13 3.39
C ARG A 145 7.85 -25.16 4.53
N LYS A 146 6.73 -25.87 4.71
CA LYS A 146 6.48 -26.82 5.81
C LYS A 146 6.60 -26.18 7.21
N ASP A 147 6.28 -24.89 7.32
CA ASP A 147 6.20 -24.16 8.59
C ASP A 147 4.77 -24.23 9.14
N GLU A 148 4.46 -25.33 9.83
CA GLU A 148 3.13 -25.61 10.35
C GLU A 148 2.67 -24.61 11.43
N THR A 149 3.61 -24.11 12.24
CA THR A 149 3.32 -23.11 13.27
C THR A 149 2.87 -21.80 12.62
N ALA A 150 3.62 -21.32 11.63
CA ALA A 150 3.24 -20.11 10.90
C ALA A 150 1.98 -20.30 10.05
N ALA A 151 1.80 -21.47 9.44
CA ALA A 151 0.58 -21.79 8.68
C ALA A 151 -0.65 -21.74 9.59
N THR A 152 -0.56 -22.32 10.80
CA THR A 152 -1.65 -22.27 11.79
C THR A 152 -1.95 -20.84 12.22
N ALA A 153 -0.92 -20.03 12.50
CA ALA A 153 -1.09 -18.63 12.86
C ALA A 153 -1.73 -17.81 11.73
N ALA A 154 -1.29 -17.99 10.48
CA ALA A 154 -1.86 -17.32 9.31
C ALA A 154 -3.33 -17.72 9.08
N ALA A 155 -3.66 -19.01 9.24
CA ALA A 155 -5.03 -19.50 9.13
C ALA A 155 -5.95 -18.92 10.23
N ALA A 156 -5.46 -18.83 11.47
CA ALA A 156 -6.18 -18.22 12.58
C ALA A 156 -6.44 -16.72 12.33
N ALA A 157 -5.42 -15.98 11.86
CA ALA A 157 -5.55 -14.57 11.53
C ALA A 157 -6.54 -14.32 10.38
N LEU A 158 -6.49 -15.15 9.34
CA LEU A 158 -7.45 -15.10 8.23
C LEU A 158 -8.87 -15.39 8.70
N LYS A 159 -9.08 -16.43 9.51
CA LYS A 159 -10.40 -16.76 10.07
C LYS A 159 -10.96 -15.60 10.89
N ALA A 160 -10.14 -14.98 11.74
CA ALA A 160 -10.55 -13.82 12.53
C ALA A 160 -10.91 -12.62 11.65
N LEU A 161 -10.16 -12.38 10.57
CA LEU A 161 -10.44 -11.30 9.63
C LEU A 161 -11.78 -11.50 8.88
N LEU A 162 -12.10 -12.74 8.50
CA LEU A 162 -13.36 -13.08 7.81
C LEU A 162 -14.56 -13.11 8.74
N ALA A 163 -14.35 -13.39 10.03
CA ALA A 163 -15.40 -13.38 11.05
C ALA A 163 -15.71 -11.97 11.59
N ALA A 164 -14.87 -10.97 11.29
CA ALA A 164 -15.09 -9.62 11.76
C ALA A 164 -16.40 -9.06 11.15
N PRO A 165 -17.33 -8.55 11.98
CA PRO A 165 -18.55 -7.95 11.45
C PRO A 165 -18.21 -6.77 10.54
N PRO A 166 -18.94 -6.56 9.43
CA PRO A 166 -18.75 -5.37 8.62
C PRO A 166 -18.98 -4.16 9.52
N VAL A 167 -18.02 -3.24 9.56
CA VAL A 167 -18.19 -1.99 10.30
C VAL A 167 -19.34 -1.27 9.62
N ALA A 168 -20.51 -1.24 10.28
CA ALA A 168 -21.61 -0.40 9.86
C ALA A 168 -21.04 1.00 9.71
N ALA A 169 -21.15 1.58 8.51
CA ALA A 169 -20.81 2.97 8.28
C ALA A 169 -21.53 3.76 9.38
N ALA A 170 -20.75 4.39 10.26
CA ALA A 170 -21.30 5.29 11.25
C ALA A 170 -22.22 6.24 10.50
N ALA A 171 -23.52 6.12 10.76
CA ALA A 171 -24.52 6.99 10.19
C ALA A 171 -24.02 8.41 10.47
N VAL A 172 -23.69 9.12 9.40
CA VAL A 172 -23.50 10.57 9.46
C VAL A 172 -24.84 11.08 9.97
N ALA A 173 -24.89 11.41 11.26
CA ALA A 173 -26.01 12.10 11.84
C ALA A 173 -26.24 13.33 10.97
N ALA A 174 -27.35 13.32 10.25
CA ALA A 174 -27.78 14.46 9.47
C ALA A 174 -27.87 15.65 10.44
N ALA A 175 -26.97 16.61 10.25
CA ALA A 175 -27.05 17.89 10.92
C ALA A 175 -28.37 18.54 10.49
N GLU A 176 -29.28 18.66 11.44
CA GLU A 176 -30.46 19.52 11.32
C GLU A 176 -29.96 20.97 11.15
N PRO A 177 -30.34 21.70 10.08
CA PRO A 177 -29.97 23.10 9.96
C PRO A 177 -30.73 23.93 11.01
N PRO A 178 -30.13 24.98 11.58
CA PRO A 178 -30.81 25.83 12.56
C PRO A 178 -32.02 26.53 11.92
N PRO A 179 -33.10 26.77 12.68
CA PRO A 179 -34.22 27.55 12.19
C PRO A 179 -33.77 28.98 11.87
N ALA A 180 -34.09 29.42 10.66
CA ALA A 180 -33.92 30.80 10.25
C ALA A 180 -34.81 31.72 11.10
N ALA A 181 -34.24 32.84 11.53
CA ALA A 181 -34.90 33.89 12.30
C ALA A 181 -36.07 34.53 11.55
N ALA A 182 -37.11 34.90 12.29
CA ALA A 182 -38.07 35.96 11.97
C ALA A 182 -38.29 36.78 13.24
#